data_AF-A0A967Z0K2-F1
#
_entry.id   AF-A0A967Z0K2-F1
#
_cell.length_a   1.000
_cell.length_b   1.000
_cell.length_c   1.000
_cell.angle_alpha   90.00
_cell.angle_beta   90.00
_cell.angle_gamma   90.00
#
_symmetry.space_group_name_H-M   'P 1'
#
loop_
_entity.id
_entity.type
_entity.pdbx_description
1 polymer ?
#
loop_
_entity_poly.entity_id
_entity_poly.type
_entity_poly.pdbx_seq_one_letter_code
_entity_poly.pdbx_strand_id
1 'polypeptide(L)'
;WHIPSAETLTTRQFLNLVSGAAGTKLKIRSASKFFVSVLGIFSPIMRELKEMMYQWENDYVVDHSKFMNTFEFETTPHAEAIRRTLDWYRQKL
;
A
#
# COMPACT_ATOMS: atom_id res chain seq x y z
N TRP A 1 -6.52 5.81 -19.10
CA TRP A 1 -5.30 6.47 -18.62
C TRP A 1 -5.23 6.21 -17.13
N HIS A 2 -4.10 5.77 -16.59
CA HIS A 2 -3.91 5.59 -15.15
C HIS A 2 -2.96 6.64 -14.62
N ILE A 3 -3.19 7.10 -13.39
CA ILE A 3 -2.32 8.06 -12.72
C ILE A 3 -0.99 7.35 -12.43
N PRO A 4 0.16 7.96 -12.75
CA PRO A 4 1.45 7.32 -12.54
C PRO A 4 1.73 7.17 -11.04
N SER A 5 2.35 6.05 -10.69
CA SER A 5 2.74 5.73 -9.32
C SER A 5 4.24 5.48 -9.27
N ALA A 6 4.84 5.63 -8.09
CA ALA A 6 6.20 5.16 -7.87
C ALA A 6 6.32 3.63 -8.12
N GLU A 7 7.55 3.12 -8.09
CA GLU A 7 7.86 1.71 -8.35
C GLU A 7 6.87 0.73 -7.70
N THR A 8 6.44 -0.28 -8.46
CA THR A 8 5.56 -1.32 -7.93
C THR A 8 6.32 -2.19 -6.94
N LEU A 9 5.85 -2.22 -5.69
CA LEU A 9 6.43 -3.01 -4.61
C LEU A 9 5.39 -3.98 -4.03
N THR A 10 5.86 -5.12 -3.52
CA THR A 10 5.03 -5.93 -2.62
C THR A 10 4.75 -5.15 -1.33
N THR A 11 3.62 -5.46 -0.67
CA THR A 11 3.29 -4.87 0.64
C THR A 11 4.42 -5.05 1.66
N ARG A 12 5.13 -6.18 1.63
CA ARG A 12 6.25 -6.45 2.53
C ARG A 12 7.46 -5.56 2.25
N GLN A 13 7.81 -5.34 0.98
CA GLN A 13 8.90 -4.43 0.60
C GLN A 13 8.56 -3.00 1.03
N PHE A 14 7.35 -2.52 0.75
CA PHE A 14 6.90 -1.20 1.16
C PHE A 14 6.98 -1.02 2.69
N LEU A 15 6.46 -1.99 3.46
CA LEU A 15 6.54 -1.96 4.93
C LEU A 15 7.99 -1.98 5.44
N ASN A 16 8.91 -2.67 4.76
CA ASN A 16 10.33 -2.65 5.13
C ASN A 16 10.95 -1.26 4.92
N LEU A 17 10.59 -0.55 3.84
CA LEU A 17 11.02 0.84 3.64
C LEU A 17 10.53 1.75 4.77
N VAL A 18 9.25 1.62 5.14
CA VAL A 18 8.67 2.38 6.26
C VAL A 18 9.36 2.04 7.57
N SER A 19 9.57 0.75 7.86
CA SER A 19 10.26 0.28 9.06
C SER A 19 11.68 0.87 9.17
N GLY A 20 12.43 0.86 8.07
CA GLY A 20 13.76 1.46 7.99
C GLY A 20 13.74 2.97 8.25
N ALA A 21 12.85 3.69 7.59
CA ALA A 21 12.72 5.15 7.75
C ALA A 21 12.21 5.57 9.14
N ALA A 22 11.36 4.75 9.76
CA ALA A 22 10.83 5.00 11.11
C ALA A 22 11.82 4.60 12.23
N GLY A 23 12.89 3.86 11.91
CA GLY A 23 13.85 3.37 12.90
C GLY A 23 13.27 2.36 13.89
N THR A 24 12.16 1.72 13.55
CA THR A 24 11.46 0.76 14.42
C THR A 24 11.08 -0.51 13.66
N LYS A 25 11.17 -1.65 14.33
CA LYS A 25 10.84 -2.95 13.73
C LYS A 25 9.32 -3.15 13.71
N LEU A 26 8.73 -3.16 12.51
CA LEU A 26 7.30 -3.41 12.35
C LEU A 26 6.96 -4.89 12.59
N LYS A 27 5.93 -5.15 13.40
CA LYS A 27 5.34 -6.49 13.55
C LYS A 27 4.30 -6.71 12.46
N ILE A 28 4.68 -7.40 11.39
CA ILE A 28 3.83 -7.63 10.22
C ILE A 28 3.15 -9.00 10.36
N ARG A 29 1.82 -9.04 10.23
CA ARG A 29 1.02 -10.27 10.13
C ARG A 29 0.08 -10.17 8.93
N SER A 30 -0.11 -11.28 8.22
CA SER A 30 -1.12 -11.40 7.17
C SER A 30 -2.34 -12.15 7.70
N ALA A 31 -3.53 -11.68 7.34
CA ALA A 31 -4.78 -12.40 7.57
C ALA A 31 -5.10 -13.29 6.37
N SER A 32 -5.46 -14.55 6.60
CA SER A 32 -5.95 -15.42 5.52
C SER A 32 -7.38 -15.04 5.14
N LYS A 33 -7.80 -15.39 3.92
CA LYS A 33 -9.20 -15.25 3.47
C LYS A 33 -10.20 -15.91 4.42
N PHE A 34 -9.81 -17.06 4.97
CA PHE A 34 -10.60 -17.74 5.99
C PHE A 34 -10.79 -16.88 7.24
N PHE A 35 -9.71 -16.30 7.77
CA PHE A 35 -9.77 -15.44 8.95
C PHE A 35 -10.63 -14.18 8.70
N VAL A 36 -10.46 -13.52 7.56
CA VAL A 36 -11.30 -12.38 7.16
C VAL A 36 -12.77 -12.79 7.03
N SER A 37 -13.04 -13.98 6.48
CA SER A 37 -14.41 -14.50 6.33
C SER A 37 -15.11 -14.70 7.68
N VAL A 38 -14.40 -15.20 8.69
CA VAL A 38 -14.94 -15.34 10.05
C VAL A 38 -15.26 -13.97 10.65
N LEU A 39 -14.37 -12.98 10.48
CA LEU A 39 -14.61 -11.62 10.95
C LEU A 39 -15.80 -10.94 10.25
N GLY A 40 -16.07 -11.26 8.99
CA GLY A 40 -17.22 -10.76 8.22
C GLY A 40 -18.60 -11.18 8.76
N ILE A 41 -18.65 -12.18 9.64
CA ILE A 41 -19.87 -12.56 10.36
C ILE A 41 -20.25 -11.49 11.39
N PHE A 42 -19.24 -10.92 12.06
CA PHE A 42 -19.42 -9.97 13.16
C PHE A 42 -19.33 -8.49 12.74
N SER A 43 -18.71 -8.20 11.59
CA SER A 43 -18.50 -6.83 11.10
C SER A 43 -18.91 -6.69 9.63
N PRO A 44 -19.86 -5.81 9.29
CA PRO A 44 -20.22 -5.50 7.90
C PRO A 44 -19.02 -5.02 7.08
N ILE A 45 -18.14 -4.20 7.66
CA ILE A 45 -16.93 -3.70 6.97
C ILE A 45 -16.02 -4.85 6.57
N MET A 46 -15.85 -5.86 7.45
CA MET A 46 -15.04 -7.04 7.13
C MET A 46 -15.68 -7.93 6.05
N ARG A 47 -17.01 -7.91 5.95
CA ARG A 47 -17.74 -8.62 4.89
C ARG A 47 -17.48 -8.00 3.53
N GLU A 48 -17.57 -6.68 3.42
CA GLU A 48 -17.23 -5.94 2.19
C GLU A 48 -15.75 -6.17 1.81
N LEU A 49 -14.83 -6.16 2.79
CA LEU A 49 -13.42 -6.44 2.54
C LEU A 49 -13.18 -7.84 1.98
N LYS A 50 -13.96 -8.84 2.42
CA LYS A 50 -13.89 -10.21 1.87
C LYS A 50 -14.17 -10.22 0.37
N GLU A 51 -15.17 -9.46 -0.08
CA GLU A 51 -15.54 -9.37 -1.50
C GLU A 51 -14.42 -8.73 -2.34
N MET A 52 -13.66 -7.83 -1.74
CA MET A 52 -12.52 -7.17 -2.39
C MET A 52 -11.21 -7.97 -2.31
N MET A 53 -11.18 -9.11 -1.62
CA MET A 53 -9.94 -9.87 -1.38
C MET A 53 -9.20 -10.29 -2.64
N TYR A 54 -9.90 -10.43 -3.78
CA TYR A 54 -9.28 -10.78 -5.05
C TYR A 54 -8.18 -9.80 -5.48
N GLN A 55 -8.26 -8.53 -5.06
CA GLN A 55 -7.25 -7.50 -5.35
C GLN A 55 -5.91 -7.75 -4.65
N TRP A 56 -5.91 -8.55 -3.59
CA TRP A 56 -4.71 -8.93 -2.84
C TRP A 56 -4.28 -10.38 -3.08
N GLU A 57 -5.11 -11.18 -3.77
CA GLU A 57 -4.81 -12.58 -4.10
C GLU A 57 -3.96 -12.72 -5.36
N ASN A 58 -3.92 -11.69 -6.22
CA ASN A 58 -3.16 -11.67 -7.45
C ASN A 58 -2.37 -10.37 -7.58
N ASP A 59 -1.33 -10.38 -8.42
CA ASP A 59 -0.56 -9.19 -8.71
C ASP A 59 -1.42 -8.13 -9.41
N TYR A 60 -1.66 -7.02 -8.72
CA TYR A 60 -2.37 -5.87 -9.26
C TYR A 60 -1.37 -4.78 -9.67
N VAL A 61 -0.77 -4.94 -10.85
CA VAL A 61 0.22 -4.00 -11.39
C VAL A 61 -0.48 -3.03 -12.34
N VAL A 62 -0.41 -1.73 -12.03
CA VAL A 62 -1.07 -0.68 -12.82
C VAL A 62 -0.14 -0.17 -13.92
N ASP A 63 -0.46 -0.48 -15.18
CA ASP A 63 0.22 0.11 -16.34
C ASP A 63 -0.22 1.57 -16.55
N HIS A 64 0.71 2.50 -16.34
CA HIS A 64 0.52 3.93 -16.53
C HIS A 64 1.39 4.49 -17.66
N SER A 65 1.91 3.63 -18.55
CA SER A 65 2.82 4.03 -19.65
C SER A 65 2.20 5.07 -20.58
N LYS A 66 0.89 4.96 -20.86
CA LYS A 66 0.18 5.95 -21.68
C LYS A 66 0.24 7.37 -21.08
N PHE A 67 0.19 7.49 -19.76
CA PHE A 67 0.29 8.77 -19.08
C PHE A 67 1.72 9.32 -19.18
N MET A 68 2.71 8.51 -18.80
CA MET A 68 4.13 8.91 -18.81
C MET A 68 4.62 9.32 -20.19
N ASN A 69 4.11 8.68 -21.25
CA ASN A 69 4.48 9.02 -22.63
C ASN A 69 3.84 10.31 -23.14
N THR A 70 2.81 10.83 -22.45
CA THR A 70 2.08 12.03 -22.88
C THR A 70 2.45 13.26 -22.07
N PHE A 71 2.70 13.10 -20.77
CA PHE A 71 2.94 14.22 -19.86
C PHE A 71 4.34 14.15 -19.27
N GLU A 72 5.03 15.29 -19.21
CA GLU A 72 6.25 15.46 -18.41
C GLU A 72 5.87 15.44 -16.92
N PHE A 73 5.98 14.27 -16.31
CA PHE A 73 5.61 14.06 -14.92
C PHE A 73 6.59 13.10 -14.25
N GLU A 74 7.05 13.48 -13.07
CA GLU A 74 7.90 12.63 -12.22
C GLU A 74 7.13 12.22 -10.96
N THR A 75 7.13 10.93 -10.67
CA THR A 75 6.52 10.40 -9.45
C THR A 75 7.45 10.63 -8.26
N THR A 76 6.89 10.97 -7.10
CA THR A 76 7.70 11.07 -5.87
C THR A 76 8.20 9.68 -5.46
N PRO A 77 9.52 9.45 -5.33
CA PRO A 77 10.04 8.15 -4.93
C PRO A 77 9.54 7.73 -3.53
N HIS A 78 9.35 6.42 -3.32
CA HIS A 78 8.85 5.88 -2.05
C HIS A 78 9.64 6.37 -0.84
N ALA A 79 10.97 6.34 -0.91
CA ALA A 79 11.83 6.77 0.18
C ALA A 79 11.58 8.23 0.59
N GLU A 80 11.37 9.10 -0.39
CA GLU A 80 11.07 10.50 -0.14
C GLU A 80 9.66 10.71 0.41
N ALA A 81 8.65 10.08 -0.20
CA ALA A 81 7.27 10.16 0.26
C ALA A 81 7.15 9.69 1.72
N ILE A 82 7.71 8.53 2.05
CA ILE A 82 7.71 7.96 3.39
C ILE A 82 8.38 8.92 4.38
N ARG A 83 9.57 9.46 4.05
CA ARG A 83 10.29 10.40 4.92
C ARG A 83 9.45 11.64 5.20
N ARG A 84 8.91 12.29 4.16
CA ARG A 84 8.08 13.50 4.28
C ARG A 84 6.84 13.23 5.14
N THR A 85 6.17 12.09 4.96
CA THR A 85 5.00 11.71 5.75
C THR A 85 5.35 11.46 7.22
N LEU A 86 6.44 10.76 7.51
CA LEU A 86 6.88 10.52 8.89
C LEU A 86 7.28 11.83 9.59
N ASP A 87 7.98 12.72 8.90
CA ASP A 87 8.37 14.02 9.44
C ASP A 87 7.14 14.89 9.76
N TRP A 88 6.14 14.91 8.88
CA TRP A 88 4.86 15.56 9.14
C TRP A 88 4.14 14.94 10.35
N TYR A 89 4.06 13.61 10.43
CA TYR A 89 3.33 12.92 11.50
C TYR A 89 3.98 13.18 12.88
N ARG A 90 5.31 13.24 12.95
CA ARG A 90 6.04 13.55 14.19
C ARG A 90 5.75 14.94 14.73
N GLN A 91 5.41 15.91 13.87
CA GLN A 91 5.03 17.27 14.28
C GLN A 91 3.61 17.34 14.85
N LYS A 92 2.80 16.29 14.68
CA LYS A 92 1.43 16.19 15.20
C LYS A 92 1.33 15.46 16.54
N LEU A 93 2.43 14.86 16.99
CA LEU A 93 2.58 14.29 18.33
C LEU A 93 2.88 15.40 19.33
#